data_AF-A0A820R0G6-F1
#
_entry.id   AF-A0A820R0G6-F1
#
_cell.length_a   1.000
_cell.length_b   1.000
_cell.length_c   1.000
_cell.angle_alpha   90.00
_cell.angle_beta   90.00
_cell.angle_gamma   90.00
#
_symmetry.space_group_name_H-M   'P 1'
#
loop_
_entity.id
_entity.type
_entity.pdbx_description
1 polymer ?
#
loop_
_entity_poly.entity_id
_entity_poly.type
_entity_poly.pdbx_seq_one_letter_code
_entity_poly.pdbx_strand_id
1 'polypeptide(L)'
;MAGRFRGQRRQISNGTSENHEANSSPSVSNYNPIAMINKEINGEDCRQLLMKVDTMREILRLEKISLPEIVVVGDQSVGKSSILEAISGIELPRA
;
A
#
# COMPACT_ATOMS: atom_id res chain seq x y z
N MET A 1 -46.96 20.69 55.02
CA MET A 1 -46.83 19.52 55.92
C MET A 1 -46.08 18.42 55.19
N ALA A 2 -45.34 17.61 55.95
CA ALA A 2 -44.38 16.55 55.59
C ALA A 2 -44.78 15.64 54.38
N GLY A 3 -43.85 14.97 53.69
CA GLY A 3 -42.46 14.70 54.06
C GLY A 3 -41.62 14.06 52.95
N ARG A 4 -40.30 14.09 53.17
CA ARG A 4 -39.27 13.34 52.45
C ARG A 4 -39.38 11.87 52.81
N PHE A 5 -39.32 10.97 51.83
CA PHE A 5 -38.82 9.61 52.06
C PHE A 5 -37.98 9.08 50.89
N ARG A 6 -37.07 8.20 51.28
CA ARG A 6 -35.72 7.92 50.77
C ARG A 6 -35.74 6.71 49.82
N GLY A 7 -34.94 6.75 48.76
CA GLY A 7 -34.73 5.62 47.86
C GLY A 7 -33.42 5.72 47.10
N GLN A 8 -32.29 5.74 47.81
CA GLN A 8 -30.97 5.52 47.20
C GLN A 8 -30.89 4.06 46.73
N ARG A 9 -31.08 3.83 45.42
CA ARG A 9 -30.73 2.55 44.81
C ARG A 9 -29.24 2.56 44.53
N ARG A 10 -28.46 1.95 45.44
CA ARG A 10 -27.06 1.59 45.22
C ARG A 10 -26.97 0.75 43.95
N GLN A 11 -26.30 1.24 42.90
CA GLN A 11 -25.75 0.35 41.88
C GLN A 11 -24.42 -0.17 42.43
N ILE A 12 -24.40 -1.48 42.62
CA ILE A 12 -23.27 -2.22 43.15
C ILE A 12 -22.34 -2.54 41.97
N SER A 13 -21.06 -2.41 42.26
CA SER A 13 -19.88 -2.59 41.44
C SER A 13 -19.73 -3.96 40.75
N ASN A 14 -19.10 -3.89 39.58
CA ASN A 14 -18.06 -4.79 39.04
C ASN A 14 -18.38 -6.28 38.89
N GLY A 15 -18.75 -6.65 37.67
CA GLY A 15 -18.36 -7.92 37.08
C GLY A 15 -17.56 -7.64 35.80
N THR A 16 -16.23 -7.69 35.90
CA THR A 16 -15.34 -7.83 34.73
C THR A 16 -15.68 -9.16 34.07
N SER A 17 -16.52 -9.12 33.04
CA SER A 17 -16.55 -10.20 32.05
C SER A 17 -15.34 -9.97 31.17
N GLU A 18 -14.29 -10.74 31.45
CA GLU A 18 -13.14 -10.88 30.56
C GLU A 18 -13.70 -11.34 29.21
N ASN A 19 -13.75 -10.42 28.26
CA ASN A 19 -13.89 -10.77 26.86
C ASN A 19 -12.61 -11.53 26.52
N HIS A 20 -12.66 -12.85 26.58
CA HIS A 20 -11.79 -13.67 25.78
C HIS A 20 -12.13 -13.34 24.33
N GLU A 21 -11.43 -12.34 23.78
CA GLU A 21 -11.17 -12.26 22.35
C GLU A 21 -10.49 -13.58 21.99
N ALA A 22 -11.32 -14.57 21.65
CA ALA A 22 -10.90 -15.71 20.90
C ALA A 22 -10.19 -15.11 19.68
N ASN A 23 -8.87 -15.26 19.66
CA ASN A 23 -8.04 -15.07 18.49
C ASN A 23 -8.70 -15.85 17.36
N SER A 24 -9.51 -15.14 16.57
CA SER A 24 -9.94 -15.61 15.28
C SER A 24 -8.68 -15.51 14.45
N SER A 25 -7.90 -16.59 14.47
CA SER A 25 -6.86 -16.84 13.48
C SER A 25 -7.43 -16.41 12.13
N PRO A 26 -6.73 -15.54 11.37
CA PRO A 26 -7.26 -15.08 10.10
C PRO A 26 -7.61 -16.31 9.26
N SER A 27 -8.88 -16.42 8.88
CA SER A 27 -9.38 -17.52 8.08
C SER A 27 -8.51 -17.66 6.83
N VAL A 28 -7.96 -18.85 6.61
CA VAL A 28 -7.04 -19.20 5.50
C VAL A 28 -7.62 -18.89 4.10
N SER A 29 -8.91 -18.56 3.99
CA SER A 29 -9.59 -18.26 2.73
C SER A 29 -9.24 -16.91 2.10
N ASN A 30 -8.54 -15.99 2.78
CA ASN A 30 -8.27 -14.63 2.28
C ASN A 30 -6.79 -14.35 1.92
N TYR A 31 -5.95 -15.38 1.79
CA TYR A 31 -4.61 -15.20 1.23
C TYR A 31 -4.71 -14.86 -0.26
N ASN A 32 -4.74 -13.58 -0.58
CA ASN A 32 -4.54 -13.09 -1.93
C ASN A 32 -3.07 -12.65 -2.07
N PRO A 33 -2.17 -13.52 -2.56
CA PRO A 33 -0.75 -13.19 -2.69
C PRO A 33 -0.52 -11.99 -3.61
N ILE A 34 -1.37 -11.81 -4.64
CA ILE A 34 -1.29 -10.66 -5.55
C ILE A 34 -1.57 -9.36 -4.83
N ALA A 35 -2.58 -9.33 -3.94
CA ALA A 35 -2.89 -8.13 -3.16
C ALA A 35 -1.74 -7.76 -2.21
N MET A 36 -1.08 -8.75 -1.61
CA MET A 36 0.06 -8.52 -0.72
C MET A 36 1.29 -8.00 -1.49
N ILE A 37 1.61 -8.62 -2.63
CA ILE A 37 2.67 -8.15 -3.53
C ILE A 37 2.39 -6.73 -4.01
N ASN A 38 1.15 -6.43 -4.41
CA ASN A 38 0.78 -5.08 -4.84
C ASN A 38 0.92 -4.06 -3.71
N LYS A 39 0.59 -4.42 -2.47
CA LYS A 39 0.79 -3.54 -1.32
C LYS A 39 2.28 -3.22 -1.09
N GLU A 40 3.14 -4.22 -1.27
CA GLU A 40 4.58 -4.07 -1.08
C GLU A 40 5.22 -3.23 -2.19
N ILE A 41 4.93 -3.54 -3.47
CA ILE A 41 5.51 -2.85 -4.64
C ILE A 41 4.94 -1.44 -4.82
N ASN A 42 3.65 -1.22 -4.53
CA ASN A 42 3.03 0.10 -4.62
C ASN A 42 3.12 0.89 -3.29
N GLY A 43 3.94 0.42 -2.35
CA GLY A 43 4.18 1.09 -1.09
C GLY A 43 5.05 2.35 -1.23
N GLU A 44 5.01 3.19 -0.21
CA GLU A 44 5.80 4.44 -0.17
C GLU A 44 7.32 4.16 -0.19
N ASP A 45 7.77 3.06 0.42
CA ASP A 45 9.19 2.69 0.43
C ASP A 45 9.73 2.43 -0.98
N CYS A 46 8.98 1.70 -1.82
CA CYS A 46 9.33 1.48 -3.23
C CYS A 46 9.35 2.80 -4.02
N ARG A 47 8.37 3.67 -3.78
CA ARG A 47 8.33 5.00 -4.40
C ARG A 47 9.53 5.86 -4.01
N GLN A 48 9.91 5.89 -2.74
CA GLN A 48 11.08 6.63 -2.26
C GLN A 48 12.39 6.06 -2.83
N LEU A 49 12.49 4.74 -2.98
CA LEU A 49 13.63 4.11 -3.63
C LEU A 49 13.75 4.56 -5.09
N LEU A 50 12.64 4.53 -5.85
CA LEU A 50 12.61 5.00 -7.23
C LEU A 50 13.03 6.48 -7.34
N MET A 51 12.51 7.34 -6.45
CA MET A 51 12.89 8.76 -6.40
C MET A 51 14.39 8.96 -6.14
N LYS A 52 15.00 8.15 -5.27
CA LYS A 52 16.45 8.20 -5.02
C LYS A 52 17.23 7.79 -6.27
N VAL A 53 16.80 6.74 -6.96
CA VAL A 53 17.44 6.30 -8.22
C VAL A 53 17.33 7.41 -9.28
N ASP A 54 16.18 8.08 -9.40
CA ASP A 54 16.01 9.20 -10.33
C ASP A 54 16.89 10.40 -9.97
N THR A 55 17.03 10.71 -8.68
CA THR A 55 17.94 11.76 -8.20
C THR A 55 19.40 11.41 -8.51
N MET A 56 19.79 10.15 -8.32
CA MET A 56 21.13 9.67 -8.69
C MET A 56 21.36 9.75 -10.20
N ARG A 57 20.35 9.44 -11.04
CA ARG A 57 20.48 9.58 -12.49
C ARG A 57 20.85 11.00 -12.90
N GLU A 58 20.20 11.99 -12.28
CA GLU A 58 20.46 13.39 -12.61
C GLU A 58 21.87 13.82 -12.19
N ILE A 59 22.32 13.43 -11.00
CA ILE A 59 23.66 13.78 -10.48
C ILE A 59 24.76 13.06 -11.29
N LEU A 60 24.60 11.77 -11.54
CA LEU A 60 25.63 10.91 -12.13
C LEU A 60 25.70 11.00 -13.65
N ARG A 61 24.79 11.73 -14.29
CA ARG A 61 24.73 11.92 -15.76
C ARG A 61 26.06 12.40 -16.34
N LEU A 62 26.81 13.21 -15.60
CA LEU A 62 28.12 13.74 -16.01
C LEU A 62 29.28 12.77 -15.78
N GLU A 63 29.13 11.85 -14.83
CA GLU A 63 30.20 10.94 -14.38
C GLU A 63 30.29 9.65 -15.18
N LYS A 64 29.41 9.46 -16.19
CA LYS A 64 29.31 8.23 -17.01
C LYS A 64 29.10 6.95 -16.20
N ILE A 65 28.52 7.08 -15.01
CA ILE A 65 28.15 5.93 -14.17
C ILE A 65 26.75 5.49 -14.57
N SER A 66 26.61 4.24 -15.02
CA SER A 66 25.31 3.65 -15.37
C SER A 66 24.55 3.21 -14.13
N LEU A 67 23.26 3.53 -14.06
CA LEU A 67 22.34 3.03 -13.03
C LEU A 67 21.49 1.87 -13.55
N PRO A 68 20.88 1.07 -12.67
CA PRO A 68 19.93 0.04 -13.07
C PRO A 68 18.77 0.64 -13.86
N GLU A 69 18.54 0.14 -15.07
CA GLU A 69 17.49 0.61 -15.98
C GLU A 69 16.83 -0.57 -16.68
N ILE A 70 15.51 -0.45 -16.91
CA ILE A 70 14.76 -1.38 -17.74
C ILE A 70 14.51 -0.69 -19.07
N VAL A 71 15.03 -1.27 -20.15
CA VAL A 71 14.89 -0.73 -21.51
C VAL A 71 14.00 -1.65 -22.33
N VAL A 72 13.14 -1.04 -23.16
CA VAL A 72 12.31 -1.77 -24.13
C VAL A 72 13.00 -1.71 -25.49
N VAL A 73 13.28 -2.89 -26.05
CA VAL A 73 13.98 -3.02 -27.33
C VAL A 73 13.16 -3.92 -28.26
N GLY A 74 13.09 -3.56 -29.54
CA GLY A 74 12.39 -4.34 -30.56
C GLY A 74 12.37 -3.63 -31.91
N ASP A 75 12.19 -4.41 -32.98
CA ASP A 75 12.19 -3.92 -34.37
C ASP A 75 11.06 -2.90 -34.64
N GLN A 76 11.08 -2.24 -35.78
CA GLN A 76 10.01 -1.33 -36.19
C GLN A 76 8.67 -2.09 -36.26
N SER A 77 7.60 -1.46 -35.76
CA SER A 77 6.21 -1.96 -35.85
C SER A 77 5.88 -3.23 -35.03
N VAL A 78 6.74 -3.67 -34.11
CA VAL A 78 6.45 -4.83 -33.21
C VAL A 78 5.52 -4.50 -32.04
N GLY A 79 5.02 -3.26 -31.93
CA GLY A 79 4.11 -2.85 -30.86
C GLY A 79 4.78 -2.40 -29.56
N LYS A 80 6.08 -2.07 -29.57
CA LYS A 80 6.81 -1.53 -28.40
C LYS A 80 6.09 -0.33 -27.74
N SER A 81 5.58 0.61 -28.53
CA SER A 81 4.82 1.75 -28.02
C SER A 81 3.46 1.31 -27.45
N SER A 82 2.75 0.39 -28.11
CA SER A 82 1.45 -0.11 -27.65
C SER A 82 1.53 -0.84 -26.30
N ILE A 83 2.62 -1.57 -26.04
CA ILE A 83 2.86 -2.20 -24.74
C ILE A 83 3.10 -1.14 -23.65
N LEU A 84 3.90 -0.11 -23.96
CA LEU A 84 4.17 0.96 -23.01
C LEU A 84 2.91 1.77 -22.70
N GLU A 85 2.07 2.06 -23.68
CA GLU A 85 0.76 2.70 -23.48
C GLU A 85 -0.14 1.87 -22.56
N ALA A 86 -0.20 0.55 -22.78
CA ALA A 86 -0.99 -0.37 -21.95
C ALA A 86 -0.49 -0.45 -20.50
N ILE A 87 0.84 -0.41 -20.28
CA ILE A 87 1.44 -0.45 -18.94
C ILE A 87 1.30 0.89 -18.22
N SER A 88 1.56 1.99 -18.92
CA SER A 88 1.60 3.33 -18.34
C SER A 88 0.22 3.98 -18.20
N GLY A 89 -0.76 3.53 -18.97
CA GLY A 89 -2.08 4.15 -19.05
C GLY A 89 -2.08 5.53 -19.70
N ILE A 90 -0.97 5.93 -20.34
CA ILE A 90 -0.87 7.20 -21.08
C ILE A 90 -0.73 6.93 -22.57
N GLU A 91 -1.28 7.83 -23.40
CA GLU A 91 -1.05 7.81 -24.84
C GLU A 91 0.33 8.37 -25.16
N LEU A 92 1.11 7.64 -25.95
CA LEU A 92 2.44 8.10 -26.36
C LEU A 92 2.35 8.96 -27.64
N PRO A 93 3.26 9.94 -27.82
CA PRO A 93 3.30 10.74 -29.04
C PRO A 93 3.44 9.87 -30.30
N ARG A 94 2.60 10.11 -31.30
CA ARG A 94 2.68 9.48 -32.63
C ARG A 94 3.50 10.37 -33.56
N ALA A 95 4.80 10.08 -33.68
CA ALA A 95 5.70 10.69 -34.66
C ALA A 95 6.05 9.70 -35.76
#